data_AF-F4L2K1-F1
#
_entry.id   AF-F4L2K1-F1
#
_cell.length_a   1.000
_cell.length_b   1.000
_cell.length_c   1.000
_cell.angle_alpha   90.00
_cell.angle_beta   90.00
_cell.angle_gamma   90.00
#
_symmetry.space_group_name_H-M   'P 1'
#
loop_
_entity.id
_entity.type
_entity.pdbx_description
1 polymer ?
#
loop_
_entity_poly.entity_id
_entity_poly.type
_entity_poly.pdbx_seq_one_letter_code
_entity_poly.pdbx_strand_id
1 'polypeptide(L)'
;MDKNTLRNSMEQRRAQAAYQDATNGFKQQSKEYVAFVNELPMLIKTNGLGATIAFATYKNDASKMVYRQLENWLKQEVNQYLLPDLQSDKRLIAALTDCSSSAYKAVTVELFAYLIWLRRFAKALDKDA
;
A
#
# COMPACT_ATOMS: atom_id res chain seq x y z
N MET A 1 -3.15 -16.73 -22.98
CA MET A 1 -2.27 -15.62 -22.55
C MET A 1 -1.18 -16.18 -21.65
N ASP A 2 0.09 -15.88 -21.91
CA ASP A 2 1.22 -16.39 -21.14
C ASP A 2 1.27 -15.81 -19.72
N LYS A 3 1.57 -16.66 -18.74
CA LYS A 3 1.74 -16.27 -17.33
C LYS A 3 2.78 -15.14 -17.14
N ASN A 4 3.78 -15.09 -18.02
CA ASN A 4 4.83 -14.07 -17.99
C ASN A 4 4.28 -12.68 -18.38
N THR A 5 3.41 -12.62 -19.39
CA THR A 5 2.77 -11.36 -19.83
C THR A 5 1.82 -10.82 -18.76
N LEU A 6 1.08 -11.71 -18.08
CA LEU A 6 0.20 -11.32 -16.95
C LEU A 6 0.99 -10.79 -15.76
N ARG A 7 2.10 -11.44 -15.39
CA ARG A 7 2.98 -10.98 -14.30
C ARG A 7 3.62 -9.63 -14.62
N ASN A 8 4.07 -9.43 -15.86
CA ASN A 8 4.58 -8.14 -16.32
C ASN A 8 3.52 -7.05 -16.21
N SER A 9 2.26 -7.36 -16.51
CA SER A 9 1.15 -6.40 -16.37
C SER A 9 0.88 -6.00 -14.91
N MET A 10 1.03 -6.92 -13.94
CA MET A 10 0.80 -6.59 -12.53
C MET A 10 1.92 -5.72 -11.94
N GLU A 11 3.18 -6.02 -12.27
CA GLU A 11 4.31 -5.16 -11.85
C GLU A 11 4.21 -3.76 -12.48
N GLN A 12 3.79 -3.65 -13.74
CA GLN A 12 3.53 -2.37 -14.38
C GLN A 12 2.43 -1.57 -13.67
N ARG A 13 1.32 -2.21 -13.29
CA ARG A 13 0.24 -1.54 -12.55
C ARG A 13 0.68 -1.09 -11.16
N ARG A 14 1.42 -1.92 -10.42
CA ARG A 14 2.02 -1.54 -9.13
C ARG A 14 2.92 -0.33 -9.28
N ALA A 15 3.83 -0.37 -10.25
CA ALA A 15 4.76 0.72 -10.51
C ALA A 15 4.02 2.03 -10.87
N GLN A 16 3.01 1.96 -11.73
CA GLN A 16 2.23 3.12 -12.14
C GLN A 16 1.47 3.75 -10.97
N ALA A 17 0.73 2.96 -10.19
CA ALA A 17 0.00 3.46 -9.02
C ALA A 17 0.97 4.02 -7.97
N ALA A 18 2.04 3.28 -7.68
CA ALA A 18 3.05 3.70 -6.71
C ALA A 18 3.78 4.98 -7.11
N TYR A 19 4.04 5.21 -8.40
CA TYR A 19 4.64 6.46 -8.87
C TYR A 19 3.72 7.65 -8.61
N GLN A 20 2.44 7.53 -9.00
CA GLN A 20 1.44 8.58 -8.75
C GLN A 20 1.30 8.88 -7.25
N ASP A 21 1.21 7.83 -6.43
CA ASP A 21 1.11 7.94 -4.99
C ASP A 21 2.36 8.56 -4.36
N ALA A 22 3.56 8.17 -4.80
CA ALA A 22 4.81 8.76 -4.32
C ALA A 22 4.91 10.24 -4.67
N THR A 23 4.60 10.64 -5.91
CA THR A 23 4.62 12.05 -6.34
C THR A 23 3.64 12.89 -5.52
N ASN A 24 2.41 12.41 -5.35
CA ASN A 24 1.40 13.12 -4.57
C ASN A 24 1.78 13.20 -3.09
N GLY A 25 2.27 12.10 -2.53
CA GLY A 25 2.70 12.00 -1.13
C GLY A 25 3.86 12.92 -0.82
N PHE A 26 4.90 12.89 -1.66
CA PHE A 26 6.05 13.75 -1.52
C PHE A 26 5.68 15.24 -1.65
N LYS A 27 4.83 15.59 -2.63
CA LYS A 27 4.39 16.98 -2.80
C LYS A 27 3.65 17.53 -1.57
N GLN A 28 2.86 16.69 -0.88
CA GLN A 28 2.02 17.13 0.24
C GLN A 28 2.71 17.07 1.60
N GLN A 29 3.65 16.14 1.77
CA GLN A 29 4.18 15.76 3.10
C GLN A 29 5.71 15.57 3.09
N SER A 30 6.37 15.76 1.94
CA SER A 30 7.82 15.78 1.73
C SER A 30 8.57 14.68 2.49
N LYS A 31 9.48 15.06 3.41
CA LYS A 31 10.35 14.14 4.14
C LYS A 31 9.59 13.22 5.08
N GLU A 32 8.47 13.65 5.65
CA GLU A 32 7.66 12.82 6.56
C GLU A 32 7.04 11.64 5.83
N TYR A 33 6.59 11.88 4.58
CA TYR A 33 6.09 10.82 3.70
C TYR A 33 7.17 9.77 3.42
N VAL A 34 8.35 10.22 3.01
CA VAL A 34 9.48 9.36 2.67
C VAL A 34 9.91 8.54 3.89
N ALA A 35 9.98 9.17 5.07
CA ALA A 35 10.30 8.50 6.33
C ALA A 35 9.29 7.37 6.62
N PHE A 36 7.99 7.66 6.54
CA PHE A 36 6.96 6.67 6.89
C PHE A 36 6.87 5.52 5.86
N VAL A 37 6.93 5.81 4.56
CA VAL A 37 6.98 4.76 3.51
C VAL A 37 8.19 3.84 3.70
N ASN A 38 9.32 4.39 4.15
CA ASN A 38 10.51 3.59 4.46
C ASN A 38 10.32 2.70 5.70
N GLU A 39 9.65 3.19 6.74
CA GLU A 39 9.37 2.47 7.99
C GLU A 39 8.39 1.31 7.79
N LEU A 40 7.39 1.48 6.91
CA LEU A 40 6.20 0.63 6.84
C LEU A 40 6.48 -0.88 6.68
N PRO A 41 7.33 -1.33 5.74
CA PRO A 41 7.61 -2.76 5.58
C PRO A 41 8.25 -3.40 6.83
N MET A 42 8.94 -2.63 7.66
CA MET A 42 9.47 -3.16 8.92
C MET A 42 8.36 -3.31 9.95
N LEU A 43 7.49 -2.29 10.11
CA LEU A 43 6.33 -2.37 10.99
C LEU A 43 5.42 -3.56 10.67
N ILE A 44 5.16 -3.81 9.38
CA ILE A 44 4.35 -4.97 8.97
C ILE A 44 5.02 -6.29 9.37
N LYS A 45 6.36 -6.39 9.25
CA LYS A 45 7.09 -7.61 9.63
C LYS A 45 7.12 -7.84 11.14
N THR A 46 7.26 -6.80 11.95
CA THR A 46 7.42 -6.93 13.40
C THR A 46 6.08 -6.97 14.13
N ASN A 47 5.11 -6.18 13.68
CA ASN A 47 3.84 -5.94 14.37
C ASN A 47 2.64 -6.55 13.65
N GLY A 48 2.83 -6.99 12.40
CA GLY A 48 1.75 -7.47 11.54
C GLY A 48 1.02 -6.34 10.80
N LEU A 49 0.30 -6.72 9.75
CA LEU A 49 -0.41 -5.77 8.88
C LEU A 49 -1.50 -4.99 9.63
N GLY A 50 -2.40 -5.66 10.36
CA GLY A 50 -3.52 -5.05 11.05
C GLY A 50 -3.10 -3.96 12.05
N ALA A 51 -2.12 -4.27 12.91
CA ALA A 51 -1.58 -3.31 13.87
C ALA A 51 -0.90 -2.11 13.18
N THR A 52 -0.16 -2.36 12.09
CA THR A 52 0.48 -1.29 11.31
C THR A 52 -0.55 -0.38 10.65
N ILE A 53 -1.60 -0.95 10.08
CA ILE A 53 -2.71 -0.20 9.47
C ILE A 53 -3.43 0.64 10.52
N ALA A 54 -3.74 0.08 11.70
CA ALA A 54 -4.32 0.82 12.80
C ALA A 54 -3.45 2.02 13.22
N PHE A 55 -2.14 1.79 13.42
CA PHE A 55 -1.19 2.83 13.76
C PHE A 55 -1.12 3.97 12.72
N ALA A 56 -1.13 3.62 11.43
CA ALA A 56 -1.09 4.59 10.35
C ALA A 56 -2.27 5.57 10.36
N THR A 57 -3.43 5.17 10.91
CA THR A 57 -4.63 6.03 10.96
C THR A 57 -4.53 7.21 11.93
N TYR A 58 -3.61 7.18 12.89
CA TYR A 58 -3.52 8.23 13.91
C TYR A 58 -2.12 8.83 14.12
N LYS A 59 -1.04 8.22 13.61
CA LYS A 59 0.35 8.68 13.85
C LYS A 59 0.60 10.15 13.47
N ASN A 60 0.40 10.50 12.20
CA ASN A 60 0.53 11.86 11.64
C ASN A 60 -0.11 11.91 10.24
N ASP A 61 -0.09 13.06 9.58
CA ASP A 61 -0.80 13.23 8.31
C ASP A 61 -0.14 12.50 7.14
N ALA A 62 1.20 12.42 7.10
CA ALA A 62 1.93 11.54 6.20
C ALA A 62 1.50 10.07 6.33
N SER A 63 1.32 9.60 7.58
CA SER A 63 0.91 8.22 7.86
C SER A 63 -0.52 7.94 7.43
N LYS A 64 -1.44 8.87 7.71
CA LYS A 64 -2.83 8.78 7.26
C LYS A 64 -2.93 8.81 5.74
N MET A 65 -2.06 9.57 5.08
CA MET A 65 -1.98 9.60 3.63
C MET A 65 -1.56 8.25 3.05
N VAL A 66 -0.47 7.67 3.57
CA VAL A 66 -0.03 6.33 3.15
C VAL A 66 -1.10 5.28 3.43
N TYR A 67 -1.79 5.33 4.58
CA TYR A 67 -2.95 4.47 4.86
C TYR A 67 -3.99 4.53 3.72
N ARG A 68 -4.41 5.75 3.33
CA ARG A 68 -5.38 5.94 2.24
C ARG A 68 -4.87 5.39 0.91
N GLN A 69 -3.59 5.54 0.61
CA GLN A 69 -2.99 5.00 -0.61
C GLN A 69 -3.03 3.46 -0.64
N LEU A 70 -2.73 2.79 0.48
CA LEU A 70 -2.81 1.33 0.58
C LEU A 70 -4.26 0.85 0.46
N GLU A 71 -5.21 1.54 1.10
CA GLU A 71 -6.62 1.24 0.94
C GLU A 71 -7.07 1.42 -0.52
N ASN A 72 -6.68 2.52 -1.17
CA ASN A 72 -7.02 2.80 -2.57
C ASN A 72 -6.38 1.79 -3.54
N TRP A 73 -5.16 1.34 -3.27
CA TRP A 73 -4.51 0.28 -4.05
C TRP A 73 -5.31 -1.02 -3.97
N LEU A 74 -5.72 -1.43 -2.77
CA LEU A 74 -6.52 -2.65 -2.58
C LEU A 74 -7.95 -2.52 -3.15
N LYS A 75 -8.48 -1.30 -3.26
CA LYS A 75 -9.75 -1.01 -3.92
C LYS A 75 -9.67 -1.03 -5.46
N GLN A 76 -8.48 -1.07 -6.07
CA GLN A 76 -8.38 -1.20 -7.52
C GLN A 76 -9.02 -2.51 -8.00
N GLU A 77 -9.61 -2.50 -9.20
CA GLU A 77 -10.25 -3.69 -9.81
C GLU A 77 -9.32 -4.91 -9.82
N VAL A 78 -8.03 -4.69 -10.06
CA VAL A 78 -7.02 -5.74 -10.10
C VAL A 78 -6.74 -6.41 -8.75
N ASN A 79 -7.26 -5.86 -7.65
CA ASN A 79 -7.09 -6.36 -6.28
C ASN A 79 -8.41 -6.74 -5.61
N GLN A 80 -9.55 -6.52 -6.28
CA GLN A 80 -10.90 -6.78 -5.73
C GLN A 80 -11.08 -8.20 -5.18
N TYR A 81 -10.49 -9.18 -5.86
CA TYR A 81 -10.58 -10.59 -5.44
C TYR A 81 -9.89 -10.88 -4.10
N LEU A 82 -8.99 -10.01 -3.63
CA LEU A 82 -8.29 -10.18 -2.36
C LEU A 82 -9.20 -9.84 -1.16
N LEU A 83 -10.00 -8.78 -1.29
CA LEU A 83 -10.96 -8.32 -0.28
C LEU A 83 -12.23 -7.81 -0.97
N PRO A 84 -13.17 -8.71 -1.34
CA PRO A 84 -14.38 -8.34 -2.07
C PRO A 84 -15.21 -7.25 -1.37
N ASP A 85 -15.27 -7.30 -0.04
CA ASP A 85 -16.07 -6.37 0.77
C ASP A 85 -15.46 -4.96 0.88
N LEU A 86 -14.19 -4.77 0.48
CA LEU A 86 -13.49 -3.48 0.56
C LEU A 86 -13.99 -2.48 -0.49
N GLN A 87 -14.82 -2.91 -1.45
CA GLN A 87 -15.47 -2.02 -2.45
C GLN A 87 -16.62 -1.20 -1.88
N SER A 88 -17.15 -1.57 -0.71
CA SER A 88 -18.15 -0.77 0.00
C SER A 88 -17.51 0.40 0.76
N ASP A 89 -18.30 1.22 1.45
CA ASP A 89 -17.80 2.25 2.39
C ASP A 89 -17.02 1.66 3.60
N LYS A 90 -16.77 0.35 3.60
CA LYS A 90 -15.96 -0.36 4.58
C LYS A 90 -14.50 0.09 4.52
N ARG A 91 -13.95 0.44 5.68
CA ARG A 91 -12.53 0.78 5.85
C ARG A 91 -11.66 -0.47 5.77
N LEU A 92 -10.43 -0.32 5.28
CA LEU A 92 -9.44 -1.39 5.20
C LEU A 92 -9.26 -2.12 6.54
N ILE A 93 -9.19 -1.39 7.66
CA ILE A 93 -9.02 -2.00 8.97
C ILE A 93 -10.16 -2.97 9.32
N ALA A 94 -11.40 -2.62 9.01
CA ALA A 94 -12.56 -3.48 9.24
C ALA A 94 -12.59 -4.66 8.25
N ALA A 95 -12.15 -4.46 7.01
CA ALA A 95 -12.02 -5.56 6.06
C ALA A 95 -10.97 -6.58 6.52
N LEU A 96 -9.87 -6.13 7.12
CA LEU A 96 -8.80 -7.01 7.62
C LEU A 96 -9.23 -7.83 8.84
N THR A 97 -10.09 -7.31 9.72
CA THR A 97 -10.60 -8.06 10.89
C THR A 97 -11.57 -9.16 10.52
N ASP A 98 -12.27 -9.01 9.41
CA ASP A 98 -13.36 -9.91 9.01
C ASP A 98 -12.91 -10.94 7.96
N CYS A 99 -11.75 -10.76 7.35
CA CYS A 99 -11.27 -11.63 6.29
C CYS A 99 -10.68 -12.96 6.81
N SER A 100 -10.64 -13.97 5.93
CA SER A 100 -10.01 -15.24 6.25
C SER A 100 -8.49 -15.10 6.40
N SER A 101 -7.85 -16.05 7.09
CA SER A 101 -6.39 -16.04 7.24
C SER A 101 -5.65 -16.16 5.90
N SER A 102 -6.24 -16.81 4.89
CA SER A 102 -5.67 -16.88 3.55
C SER A 102 -5.75 -15.54 2.82
N ALA A 103 -6.90 -14.86 2.90
CA ALA A 103 -7.08 -13.51 2.35
C ALA A 103 -6.13 -12.52 3.03
N TYR A 104 -6.03 -12.54 4.36
CA TYR A 104 -5.12 -11.68 5.13
C TYR A 104 -3.66 -11.84 4.67
N LYS A 105 -3.21 -13.09 4.47
CA LYS A 105 -1.86 -13.39 3.95
C LYS A 105 -1.67 -12.88 2.52
N ALA A 106 -2.65 -13.10 1.64
CA ALA A 106 -2.61 -12.64 0.26
C ALA A 106 -2.53 -11.11 0.16
N VAL A 107 -3.36 -10.40 0.94
CA VAL A 107 -3.32 -8.93 1.07
C VAL A 107 -1.98 -8.45 1.58
N THR A 108 -1.43 -9.11 2.60
CA THR A 108 -0.11 -8.77 3.14
C THR A 108 0.97 -8.89 2.06
N VAL A 109 0.96 -9.97 1.27
CA VAL A 109 1.89 -10.18 0.14
C VAL A 109 1.71 -9.11 -0.94
N GLU A 110 0.48 -8.80 -1.32
CA GLU A 110 0.18 -7.76 -2.32
C GLU A 110 0.68 -6.38 -1.87
N LEU A 111 0.40 -6.00 -0.63
CA LEU A 111 0.87 -4.73 -0.08
C LEU A 111 2.39 -4.66 -0.01
N PHE A 112 3.09 -5.76 0.33
CA PHE A 112 4.55 -5.78 0.26
C PHE A 112 5.06 -5.55 -1.17
N ALA A 113 4.44 -6.19 -2.16
CA ALA A 113 4.83 -6.02 -3.57
C ALA A 113 4.64 -4.56 -4.04
N TYR A 114 3.51 -3.94 -3.68
CA TYR A 114 3.26 -2.53 -3.96
C TYR A 114 4.22 -1.59 -3.21
N LEU A 115 4.46 -1.83 -1.91
CA LEU A 115 5.36 -1.02 -1.07
C LEU A 115 6.80 -1.01 -1.58
N ILE A 116 7.27 -2.07 -2.25
CA ILE A 116 8.59 -2.09 -2.90
C ILE A 116 8.69 -0.96 -3.94
N TRP A 117 7.67 -0.81 -4.79
CA TRP A 117 7.63 0.26 -5.79
C TRP A 117 7.45 1.62 -5.15
N LEU A 118 6.53 1.75 -4.20
CA LEU A 118 6.25 3.03 -3.53
C LEU A 118 7.50 3.59 -2.86
N ARG A 119 8.26 2.73 -2.17
CA ARG A 119 9.51 3.10 -1.53
C ARG A 119 10.59 3.53 -2.54
N ARG A 120 10.70 2.85 -3.68
CA ARG A 120 11.69 3.19 -4.72
C ARG A 120 11.43 4.60 -5.26
N PHE A 121 10.18 4.92 -5.57
CA PHE A 121 9.83 6.24 -6.10
C PHE A 121 9.90 7.34 -5.04
N ALA A 122 9.45 7.08 -3.81
CA ALA A 122 9.58 8.05 -2.71
C ALA A 122 11.05 8.42 -2.45
N LYS A 123 11.97 7.44 -2.49
CA LYS A 123 13.42 7.69 -2.36
C LYS A 123 14.02 8.43 -3.56
N ALA A 124 13.50 8.23 -4.77
CA ALA A 124 13.98 8.96 -5.94
C ALA A 124 13.61 10.44 -5.83
N LEU A 125 12.33 10.73 -5.51
CA LEU A 125 11.84 12.09 -5.33
C LEU A 125 12.55 12.85 -4.22
N ASP A 126 12.92 12.19 -3.12
CA ASP A 126 13.69 12.79 -2.01
C ASP A 126 15.13 13.16 -2.40
N LYS A 127 15.74 12.42 -3.34
CA LYS A 127 17.09 12.71 -3.84
C LYS A 127 17.11 13.81 -4.90
N ASP A 128 16.00 14.00 -5.59
CA ASP A 128 15.84 14.99 -6.66
C ASP A 128 15.32 16.35 -6.13
N ALA A 129 15.07 16.47 -4.83
CA ALA A 129 14.53 17.66 -4.15
C ALA A 129 15.60 18.44 -3.37
#